data_AF-A0A969HD55-F1
#
_entry.id   AF-A0A969HD55-F1
#
_cell.length_a   1.000
_cell.length_b   1.000
_cell.length_c   1.000
_cell.angle_alpha   90.00
_cell.angle_beta   90.00
_cell.angle_gamma   90.00
#
_symmetry.space_group_name_H-M   'P 1'
#
loop_
_entity.id
_entity.type
_entity.pdbx_description
1 polymer ?
#
loop_
_entity_poly.entity_id
_entity_poly.type
_entity_poly.pdbx_seq_one_letter_code
_entity_poly.pdbx_strand_id
1 'polypeptide(L)'
;MEPRQVTLYALTWVDWQPPDLTLDITCSPGTYIRSLARDLGHAAGPGAHLAGLTRTASGSWTLAEAIPLETLEQEAAEDGSGWQRHLQPADQAIMHLPQVSLSAEDTGRVQQGKQIQLDLFVTVSPLDTPDLIRAYTPDGDFLAILTLAEPDAKLWQPKKVFQIR
;
A
#
# COMPACT_ATOMS: atom_id res chain seq x y z
N MET A 1 -0.08 13.95 -22.31
CA MET A 1 -0.37 12.74 -21.51
C MET A 1 -1.70 12.20 -21.97
N GLU A 2 -1.78 10.90 -22.20
CA GLU A 2 -3.06 10.26 -22.52
C GLU A 2 -4.00 10.27 -21.30
N PRO A 3 -5.31 10.43 -21.50
CA PRO A 3 -6.29 10.32 -20.42
C PRO A 3 -6.20 8.95 -19.73
N ARG A 4 -6.22 8.94 -18.39
CA ARG A 4 -6.24 7.72 -17.60
C ARG A 4 -7.58 7.60 -16.88
N GLN A 5 -8.18 6.41 -16.95
CA GLN A 5 -9.36 6.12 -16.16
C GLN A 5 -9.01 6.05 -14.67
N VAL A 6 -9.82 6.74 -13.87
CA VAL A 6 -9.75 6.75 -12.41
C VAL A 6 -11.15 6.55 -11.84
N THR A 7 -11.23 6.13 -10.59
CA THR A 7 -12.49 5.92 -9.87
C THR A 7 -12.53 6.84 -8.67
N LEU A 8 -13.61 7.62 -8.54
CA LEU A 8 -13.95 8.29 -7.29
C LEU A 8 -14.88 7.35 -6.53
N TYR A 9 -14.37 6.77 -5.43
CA TYR A 9 -15.15 5.88 -4.57
C TYR A 9 -16.14 6.67 -3.71
N ALA A 10 -15.75 7.89 -3.30
CA ALA A 10 -16.62 8.83 -2.59
C ALA A 10 -16.20 10.28 -2.89
N LEU A 11 -17.18 11.18 -2.92
CA LEU A 11 -16.98 12.63 -3.02
C LEU A 11 -18.03 13.29 -2.13
N THR A 12 -17.59 14.09 -1.17
CA THR A 12 -18.46 14.73 -0.18
C THR A 12 -18.16 16.22 -0.12
N TRP A 13 -19.22 17.03 -0.13
CA TRP A 13 -19.14 18.45 0.14
C TRP A 13 -18.96 18.66 1.64
N VAL A 14 -17.86 19.29 2.04
CA VAL A 14 -17.53 19.53 3.45
C VAL A 14 -17.92 20.94 3.88
N ASP A 15 -17.50 21.95 3.13
CA ASP A 15 -17.75 23.36 3.46
C ASP A 15 -17.80 24.24 2.21
N TRP A 16 -18.48 25.38 2.32
CA TRP A 16 -18.58 26.39 1.26
C TRP A 16 -18.53 27.79 1.82
N GLN A 17 -17.43 28.47 1.53
CA GLN A 17 -17.16 29.85 1.92
C GLN A 17 -16.71 30.60 0.67
N PRO A 18 -17.64 31.11 -0.15
CA PRO A 18 -17.29 31.69 -1.45
C PRO A 18 -16.12 32.68 -1.35
N PRO A 19 -15.10 32.56 -2.21
CA PRO A 19 -15.05 31.70 -3.40
C PRO A 19 -14.59 30.25 -3.18
N ASP A 20 -14.37 29.81 -1.94
CA ASP A 20 -13.72 28.53 -1.61
C ASP A 20 -14.72 27.39 -1.31
N LEU A 21 -14.51 26.25 -1.98
CA LEU A 21 -15.23 24.99 -1.79
C LEU A 21 -14.28 23.93 -1.24
N THR A 22 -14.67 23.31 -0.12
CA THR A 22 -13.93 22.18 0.46
C THR A 22 -14.64 20.87 0.17
N LEU A 23 -13.90 19.93 -0.41
CA LEU A 23 -14.37 18.58 -0.74
C LEU A 23 -13.52 17.53 -0.02
N ASP A 24 -14.16 16.47 0.46
CA ASP A 24 -13.50 15.24 0.86
C ASP A 24 -13.69 14.18 -0.25
N ILE A 25 -12.60 13.52 -0.64
CA ILE A 25 -12.54 12.69 -1.85
C ILE A 25 -11.79 11.41 -1.54
N THR A 26 -12.47 10.27 -1.72
CA THR A 26 -11.85 8.94 -1.75
C THR A 26 -11.73 8.49 -3.20
N CYS A 27 -10.51 8.23 -3.68
CA CYS A 27 -10.27 7.95 -5.09
C CYS A 27 -9.21 6.87 -5.32
N SER A 28 -9.23 6.28 -6.51
CA SER A 28 -8.21 5.32 -6.96
C SER A 28 -6.83 5.98 -7.10
N PRO A 29 -5.73 5.21 -7.07
CA PRO A 29 -4.38 5.73 -7.31
C PRO A 29 -4.26 6.46 -8.66
N GLY A 30 -3.40 7.48 -8.70
CA GLY A 30 -3.15 8.26 -9.91
C GLY A 30 -4.20 9.34 -10.22
N THR A 31 -5.20 9.52 -9.36
CA THR A 31 -6.18 10.61 -9.48
C THR A 31 -5.50 11.96 -9.27
N TYR A 32 -5.64 12.85 -10.25
CA TYR A 32 -5.04 14.18 -10.20
C TYR A 32 -6.07 15.21 -9.72
N ILE A 33 -6.11 15.45 -8.41
CA ILE A 33 -7.10 16.35 -7.77
C ILE A 33 -7.09 17.76 -8.37
N ARG A 34 -5.94 18.24 -8.87
CA ARG A 34 -5.85 19.52 -9.60
C ARG A 34 -6.66 19.55 -10.90
N SER A 35 -6.68 18.44 -11.65
CA SER A 35 -7.50 18.35 -12.86
C SER A 35 -8.97 18.26 -12.47
N LEU A 36 -9.30 17.48 -11.44
CA LEU A 36 -10.68 17.40 -10.94
C LEU A 36 -11.21 18.77 -10.49
N ALA A 37 -10.43 19.55 -9.75
CA ALA A 37 -10.82 20.91 -9.36
C ALA A 37 -11.06 21.81 -10.58
N ARG A 38 -10.21 21.72 -11.60
CA ARG A 38 -10.38 22.43 -12.86
C ARG A 38 -11.68 22.01 -13.56
N ASP A 39 -11.93 20.72 -13.68
CA ASP A 39 -13.08 20.17 -14.40
C ASP A 39 -14.39 20.53 -13.69
N LEU A 40 -14.43 20.40 -12.36
CA LEU A 40 -15.56 20.84 -11.53
C LEU A 40 -15.80 22.36 -11.67
N GLY A 41 -14.73 23.16 -11.67
CA GLY A 41 -14.82 24.60 -11.83
C GLY A 41 -15.36 25.02 -13.20
N HIS A 42 -14.96 24.36 -14.28
CA HIS A 42 -15.52 24.61 -15.62
C HIS A 42 -16.98 24.15 -15.73
N ALA A 43 -17.34 23.04 -15.06
CA ALA A 43 -18.71 22.57 -15.02
C ALA A 43 -19.63 23.52 -14.23
N ALA A 44 -19.11 24.19 -13.20
CA ALA A 44 -19.86 25.09 -12.33
C ALA A 44 -19.83 26.58 -12.75
N GLY A 45 -18.89 27.01 -13.61
CA GLY A 45 -18.78 28.42 -14.00
C GLY A 45 -17.44 28.80 -14.68
N PRO A 46 -16.82 29.95 -14.34
CA PRO A 46 -15.67 30.50 -15.08
C PRO A 46 -14.36 29.71 -14.88
N GLY A 47 -14.39 28.62 -14.12
CA GLY A 47 -13.23 27.80 -13.76
C GLY A 47 -12.94 27.83 -12.26
N ALA A 48 -12.15 26.86 -11.82
CA ALA A 48 -11.63 26.76 -10.47
C ALA A 48 -10.22 26.16 -10.51
N HIS A 49 -9.49 26.34 -9.43
CA HIS A 49 -8.18 25.73 -9.23
C HIS A 49 -8.07 25.22 -7.80
N LEU A 50 -7.13 24.30 -7.58
CA LEU A 50 -6.88 23.75 -6.26
C LEU A 50 -6.15 24.79 -5.41
N ALA A 51 -6.79 25.29 -4.36
CA ALA A 51 -6.19 26.24 -3.42
C ALA A 51 -5.40 25.54 -2.30
N GLY A 52 -5.86 24.37 -1.84
CA GLY A 52 -5.20 23.58 -0.81
C GLY A 52 -5.50 22.09 -0.97
N LEU A 53 -4.60 21.23 -0.48
CA LEU A 53 -4.76 19.78 -0.53
C LEU A 53 -4.08 19.13 0.67
N THR A 54 -4.85 18.33 1.40
CA THR A 54 -4.33 17.47 2.46
C THR A 54 -4.69 16.03 2.13
N ARG A 55 -3.70 15.15 2.07
CA ARG A 55 -3.94 13.72 1.93
C ARG A 55 -4.20 13.12 3.31
N THR A 56 -5.45 12.74 3.56
CA THR A 56 -5.89 12.19 4.85
C THR A 56 -5.62 10.69 4.99
N ALA A 57 -5.44 9.96 3.88
CA ALA A 57 -5.07 8.55 3.88
C ALA A 57 -4.33 8.15 2.59
N SER A 58 -3.58 7.05 2.67
CA SER A 58 -2.98 6.36 1.53
C SER A 58 -2.99 4.86 1.83
N GLY A 59 -3.80 4.07 1.11
CA GLY A 59 -3.97 2.66 1.45
C GLY A 59 -4.51 2.51 2.88
N SER A 60 -3.83 1.73 3.71
CA SER A 60 -4.17 1.52 5.12
C SER A 60 -3.66 2.60 6.06
N TRP A 61 -2.76 3.49 5.62
CA TRP A 61 -2.19 4.52 6.50
C TRP A 61 -3.04 5.79 6.50
N THR A 62 -3.27 6.32 7.68
CA THR A 62 -4.05 7.55 7.89
C THR A 62 -3.17 8.70 8.35
N LEU A 63 -3.62 9.93 8.12
CA LEU A 63 -2.95 11.14 8.61
C LEU A 63 -2.90 11.21 10.14
N ALA A 64 -3.87 10.60 10.82
CA ALA A 64 -3.89 10.55 12.29
C ALA A 64 -2.74 9.71 12.87
N GLU A 65 -2.22 8.76 12.10
CA GLU A 65 -1.07 7.91 12.47
C GLU A 65 0.26 8.52 11.99
N ALA A 66 0.23 9.64 11.28
CA ALA A 66 1.42 10.25 10.74
C ALA A 66 2.25 10.92 11.84
N ILE A 67 3.57 10.74 11.76
CA ILE A 67 4.51 11.38 12.68
C ILE A 67 4.99 12.69 12.05
N PRO A 68 4.90 13.83 12.77
CA PRO A 68 5.47 15.09 12.32
C PRO A 68 6.98 14.97 12.11
N LEU A 69 7.49 15.63 11.07
CA LEU A 69 8.91 15.58 10.75
C LEU A 69 9.77 16.11 11.90
N GLU A 70 9.30 17.16 12.56
CA GLU A 70 9.98 17.83 13.67
C GLU A 70 10.19 16.88 14.86
N THR A 71 9.26 15.94 15.08
CA THR A 71 9.39 14.89 16.11
C THR A 71 10.53 13.93 15.77
N LEU A 72 10.62 13.52 14.50
CA LEU A 72 11.69 12.63 14.04
C LEU A 72 13.06 13.31 14.10
N GLU A 73 13.14 14.59 13.76
CA GLU A 73 14.38 15.39 13.82
C GLU A 73 14.87 15.55 15.27
N GLN A 74 13.97 15.81 16.21
CA GLN A 74 14.30 15.91 17.63
C GLN A 74 14.85 14.59 18.17
N GLU A 75 14.14 13.48 17.95
CA GLU A 75 14.58 12.15 18.40
C GLU A 75 15.93 11.76 17.80
N ALA A 76 16.13 12.02 16.50
CA ALA A 76 17.40 11.76 15.84
C ALA A 76 18.57 12.58 16.43
N ALA A 77 18.31 13.79 16.93
CA ALA A 77 19.34 14.63 17.53
C ALA A 77 19.69 14.22 18.97
N GLU A 78 18.76 13.61 19.71
CA GLU A 78 18.95 13.26 21.12
C GLU A 78 19.72 11.95 21.32
N ASP A 79 19.28 10.86 20.71
CA ASP A 79 19.82 9.50 20.93
C ASP A 79 20.38 8.85 19.63
N GLY A 80 20.19 9.48 18.47
CA GLY A 80 20.61 9.00 17.15
C GLY A 80 19.79 7.84 16.57
N SER A 81 18.87 7.25 17.33
CA SER A 81 18.16 6.01 16.95
C SER A 81 16.68 5.96 17.32
N GLY A 82 16.19 6.88 18.15
CA GLY A 82 14.82 6.95 18.67
C GLY A 82 13.78 6.99 17.57
N TRP A 83 14.09 7.68 16.46
CA TRP A 83 13.23 7.73 15.28
C TRP A 83 12.89 6.35 14.69
N GLN A 84 13.74 5.33 14.91
CA GLN A 84 13.55 3.98 14.39
C GLN A 84 12.32 3.29 14.97
N ARG A 85 11.85 3.70 16.16
CA ARG A 85 10.62 3.17 16.78
C ARG A 85 9.36 3.47 15.98
N HIS A 86 9.41 4.47 15.10
CA HIS A 86 8.30 4.84 14.22
C HIS A 86 8.27 4.02 12.93
N LEU A 87 9.34 3.25 12.64
CA LEU A 87 9.38 2.39 11.46
C LEU A 87 8.32 1.30 11.57
N GLN A 88 7.49 1.24 10.55
CA GLN A 88 6.49 0.21 10.38
C GLN A 88 7.12 -1.05 9.75
N PRO A 89 6.67 -2.26 10.12
CA PRO A 89 7.04 -3.49 9.43
C PRO A 89 6.83 -3.40 7.92
N ALA A 90 7.77 -3.94 7.14
CA ALA A 90 7.77 -3.79 5.68
C ALA A 90 6.54 -4.42 4.99
N ASP A 91 5.95 -5.43 5.62
CA ASP A 91 4.76 -6.15 5.17
C ASP A 91 3.44 -5.47 5.54
N GLN A 92 3.44 -4.46 6.41
CA GLN A 92 2.22 -3.75 6.81
C GLN A 92 1.47 -3.15 5.60
N ALA A 93 2.23 -2.71 4.59
CA ALA A 93 1.72 -2.22 3.31
C ALA A 93 0.85 -3.22 2.54
N ILE A 94 1.09 -4.51 2.77
CA ILE A 94 0.57 -5.62 1.99
C ILE A 94 -0.16 -6.63 2.88
N MET A 95 -0.66 -6.18 4.04
CA MET A 95 -1.45 -6.98 4.97
C MET A 95 -2.72 -7.60 4.36
N HIS A 96 -3.23 -7.01 3.28
CA HIS A 96 -4.35 -7.53 2.50
C HIS A 96 -4.00 -8.78 1.69
N LEU A 97 -2.70 -9.07 1.48
CA LEU A 97 -2.26 -10.30 0.84
C LEU A 97 -2.32 -11.47 1.84
N PRO A 98 -2.73 -12.67 1.40
CA PRO A 98 -2.67 -13.86 2.22
C PRO A 98 -1.24 -14.16 2.68
N GLN A 99 -1.12 -14.88 3.80
CA GLN A 99 0.16 -15.23 4.40
C GLN A 99 0.38 -16.74 4.46
N VAL A 100 1.65 -17.15 4.44
CA VAL A 100 2.10 -18.52 4.68
C VAL A 100 3.33 -18.52 5.59
N SER A 101 3.39 -19.46 6.53
CA SER A 101 4.59 -19.78 7.29
C SER A 101 5.36 -20.87 6.56
N LEU A 102 6.63 -20.63 6.27
CA LEU A 102 7.50 -21.60 5.60
C LEU A 102 8.13 -22.58 6.57
N SER A 103 8.56 -23.73 6.06
CA SER A 103 9.50 -24.61 6.76
C SER A 103 10.91 -24.02 6.76
N ALA A 104 11.81 -24.55 7.59
CA ALA A 104 13.22 -24.14 7.57
C ALA A 104 13.90 -24.45 6.22
N GLU A 105 13.54 -25.57 5.59
CA GLU A 105 14.04 -25.94 4.26
C GLU A 105 13.56 -24.95 3.19
N ASP A 106 12.26 -24.68 3.15
CA ASP A 106 11.67 -23.75 2.18
C ASP A 106 12.15 -22.32 2.38
N THR A 107 12.39 -21.91 3.63
CA THR A 107 13.01 -20.62 3.95
C THR A 107 14.37 -20.48 3.25
N GLY A 108 15.25 -21.47 3.40
CA GLY A 108 16.57 -21.46 2.74
C GLY A 108 16.47 -21.48 1.21
N ARG A 109 15.48 -22.17 0.65
CA ARG A 109 15.22 -22.19 -0.80
C ARG A 109 14.76 -20.81 -1.30
N VAL A 110 13.78 -20.20 -0.64
CA VAL A 110 13.24 -18.88 -0.99
C VAL A 110 14.30 -17.79 -0.88
N GLN A 111 15.14 -17.82 0.16
CA GLN A 111 16.27 -16.89 0.30
C GLN A 111 17.24 -16.94 -0.88
N GLN A 112 17.38 -18.09 -1.53
CA GLN A 112 18.20 -18.30 -2.72
C GLN A 112 17.43 -18.08 -4.04
N GLY A 113 16.19 -17.57 -3.97
CA GLY A 113 15.34 -17.33 -5.15
C GLY A 113 14.75 -18.60 -5.77
N LYS A 114 14.82 -19.75 -5.09
CA LYS A 114 14.31 -21.02 -5.61
C LYS A 114 12.80 -21.15 -5.41
N GLN A 115 12.17 -21.89 -6.32
CA GLN A 115 10.76 -22.26 -6.21
C GLN A 115 10.53 -23.28 -5.09
N ILE A 116 9.34 -23.17 -4.50
CA ILE A 116 8.84 -24.08 -3.47
C ILE A 116 7.43 -24.53 -3.83
N GLN A 117 7.06 -25.73 -3.40
CA GLN A 117 5.71 -26.23 -3.56
C GLN A 117 4.95 -25.98 -2.27
N LEU A 118 3.81 -25.29 -2.35
CA LEU A 118 2.98 -25.00 -1.18
C LEU A 118 1.58 -25.54 -1.40
N ASP A 119 1.17 -26.49 -0.55
CA ASP A 119 -0.22 -26.92 -0.43
C ASP A 119 -1.01 -25.90 0.40
N LEU A 120 -1.22 -24.72 -0.18
CA LEU A 120 -2.10 -23.74 0.42
C LEU A 120 -3.55 -24.17 0.21
N PHE A 121 -4.25 -24.44 1.31
CA PHE A 121 -5.70 -24.46 1.31
C PHE A 121 -6.21 -23.01 1.24
N VAL A 122 -6.02 -22.35 0.11
CA VAL A 122 -6.71 -21.08 -0.11
C VAL A 122 -8.11 -21.45 -0.62
N THR A 123 -9.13 -21.29 0.23
CA THR A 123 -10.53 -21.28 -0.20
C THR A 123 -10.75 -20.02 -1.03
N VAL A 124 -10.34 -20.07 -2.28
CA VAL A 124 -10.62 -19.07 -3.29
C VAL A 124 -11.08 -19.79 -4.53
N SER A 125 -12.05 -19.19 -5.21
CA SER A 125 -12.47 -19.60 -6.53
C SER A 125 -11.22 -19.78 -7.42
N PRO A 126 -11.19 -20.72 -8.37
CA PRO A 126 -10.09 -20.85 -9.34
C PRO A 126 -9.77 -19.56 -10.13
N LEU A 127 -10.71 -18.59 -10.15
CA LEU A 127 -10.52 -17.25 -10.72
C LEU A 127 -9.86 -16.24 -9.76
N ASP A 128 -9.81 -16.54 -8.47
CA ASP A 128 -9.40 -15.64 -7.39
C ASP A 128 -8.19 -16.18 -6.61
N THR A 129 -7.42 -17.13 -7.17
CA THR A 129 -6.15 -17.51 -6.55
C THR A 129 -5.26 -16.28 -6.48
N PRO A 130 -4.87 -15.83 -5.28
CA PRO A 130 -4.13 -14.60 -5.15
C PRO A 130 -2.77 -14.78 -5.83
N ASP A 131 -2.51 -13.96 -6.85
CA ASP A 131 -1.24 -13.98 -7.59
C ASP A 131 -0.04 -13.72 -6.67
N LEU A 132 -0.26 -13.13 -5.50
CA LEU A 132 0.77 -12.76 -4.54
C LEU A 132 0.40 -13.19 -3.12
N ILE A 133 1.38 -13.75 -2.42
CA ILE A 133 1.28 -14.09 -0.99
C ILE A 133 2.51 -13.57 -0.24
N ARG A 134 2.34 -13.33 1.05
CA ARG A 134 3.41 -13.04 2.00
C ARG A 134 3.94 -14.35 2.58
N ALA A 135 5.25 -14.53 2.59
CA ALA A 135 5.91 -15.68 3.18
C ALA A 135 6.73 -15.26 4.40
N TYR A 136 6.62 -16.04 5.48
CA TYR A 136 7.30 -15.81 6.76
C TYR A 136 8.19 -17.00 7.11
N THR A 137 9.26 -16.73 7.87
CA THR A 137 10.11 -17.78 8.45
C THR A 137 9.34 -18.57 9.53
N PRO A 138 9.82 -19.75 9.96
CA PRO A 138 9.25 -20.46 11.12
C PRO A 138 9.19 -19.63 12.40
N ASP A 139 10.10 -18.65 12.53
CA ASP A 139 10.20 -17.76 13.69
C ASP A 139 9.22 -16.57 13.61
N GLY A 140 8.48 -16.44 12.50
CA GLY A 140 7.48 -15.40 12.29
C GLY A 140 7.98 -14.13 11.60
N ASP A 141 9.22 -14.12 11.11
CA ASP A 141 9.78 -12.96 10.41
C ASP A 141 9.32 -12.91 8.96
N PHE A 142 8.96 -11.71 8.49
CA PHE A 142 8.58 -11.52 7.09
C PHE A 142 9.79 -11.71 6.16
N LEU A 143 9.68 -12.68 5.24
CA LEU A 143 10.77 -13.08 4.37
C LEU A 143 10.62 -12.61 2.92
N ALA A 144 9.45 -12.84 2.32
CA ALA A 144 9.29 -12.67 0.88
C ALA A 144 7.84 -12.43 0.45
N ILE A 145 7.70 -11.87 -0.75
CA ILE A 145 6.48 -11.95 -1.54
C ILE A 145 6.69 -13.04 -2.58
N LEU A 146 5.82 -14.05 -2.57
CA LEU A 146 5.81 -15.12 -3.56
C LEU A 146 4.68 -14.90 -4.57
N THR A 147 4.85 -15.44 -5.77
CA THR A 147 3.82 -15.45 -6.80
C THR A 147 3.64 -16.85 -7.35
N LEU A 148 2.42 -17.20 -7.74
CA LEU A 148 2.10 -18.52 -8.26
C LEU A 148 2.67 -18.65 -9.68
N ALA A 149 3.63 -19.56 -9.87
CA ALA A 149 4.26 -19.79 -11.17
C ALA A 149 3.53 -20.88 -11.96
N GLU A 150 3.19 -21.99 -11.31
CA GLU A 150 2.48 -23.11 -11.91
C GLU A 150 1.30 -23.53 -11.01
N PRO A 151 0.05 -23.15 -11.36
CA PRO A 151 -1.13 -23.45 -10.56
C PRO A 151 -1.37 -24.94 -10.33
N ASP A 152 -1.22 -25.76 -11.37
CA ASP A 152 -1.49 -27.21 -11.30
C ASP A 152 -0.52 -27.93 -10.36
N ALA A 153 0.75 -27.53 -10.37
CA ALA A 153 1.80 -28.06 -9.51
C ALA A 153 1.89 -27.35 -8.15
N LYS A 154 1.11 -26.27 -7.95
CA LYS A 154 1.18 -25.36 -6.79
C LYS A 154 2.60 -24.88 -6.51
N LEU A 155 3.34 -24.56 -7.58
CA LEU A 155 4.70 -24.04 -7.47
C LEU A 155 4.68 -22.53 -7.34
N TRP A 156 5.33 -22.04 -6.29
CA TRP A 156 5.46 -20.63 -5.96
C TRP A 156 6.89 -20.18 -6.16
N GLN A 157 7.05 -19.00 -6.78
CA GLN A 157 8.35 -18.39 -7.04
C GLN A 157 8.52 -17.10 -6.22
N PRO A 158 9.72 -16.82 -5.69
CA PRO A 158 9.99 -15.55 -5.04
C PRO A 158 9.93 -14.39 -6.05
N LYS A 159 8.98 -13.47 -5.85
CA LYS A 159 8.90 -12.22 -6.61
C LYS A 159 9.79 -11.14 -5.98
N LYS A 160 9.84 -11.12 -4.64
CA LYS A 160 10.72 -10.24 -3.87
C LYS A 160 11.12 -10.93 -2.58
N VAL A 161 12.41 -10.98 -2.31
CA VAL A 161 12.97 -11.47 -1.05
C VAL A 161 13.51 -10.27 -0.28
N PHE A 162 13.21 -10.21 1.01
CA PHE A 162 13.69 -9.18 1.92
C PHE A 162 14.86 -9.76 2.73
N GLN A 163 15.91 -8.96 2.90
CA GLN A 163 17.01 -9.34 3.76
C GLN A 163 16.59 -9.09 5.21
N ILE A 164 16.27 -10.16 5.93
CA ILE A 164 16.12 -10.14 7.38
C ILE A 164 17.55 -10.00 7.93
N ARG A 165 17.85 -8.87 8.57
CA ARG A 165 19.13 -8.62 9.26
C ARG A 165 18.93 -8.74 10.76
#